data_AF-A0A0T5ZUE0-F1
#
_entry.id   AF-A0A0T5ZUE0-F1
#
_cell.length_a   1.000
_cell.length_b   1.000
_cell.length_c   1.000
_cell.angle_alpha   90.00
_cell.angle_beta   90.00
_cell.angle_gamma   90.00
#
_symmetry.space_group_name_H-M   'P 1'
#
loop_
_entity.id
_entity.type
_entity.pdbx_description
1 polymer ?
#
loop_
_entity_poly.entity_id
_entity_poly.type
_entity_poly.pdbx_seq_one_letter_code
_entity_poly.pdbx_strand_id
1 'polypeptide(L)'
;RAIYKAPRWIDSNTFFNSWFILTNKRIIIAKNSSSFKRFRDIPHNKISQIDYETGLLESRLIIHSPRTVDIIEFIGEARKHSEGLDHKIHETKEEAISDMVFCSRCESKMPKGSKFCSECGVRA
;
A
#
# COMPACT_ATOMS: atom_id res chain seq x y z
N ARG A 1 13.22 -35.46 -10.15
CA ARG A 1 13.34 -34.62 -8.92
C ARG A 1 14.70 -33.95 -8.96
N ALA A 2 14.75 -32.70 -9.43
CA ALA A 2 15.90 -31.81 -9.28
C ALA A 2 15.35 -30.56 -8.61
N ILE A 3 15.78 -30.36 -7.37
CA ILE A 3 15.34 -29.31 -6.47
C ILE A 3 16.47 -28.29 -6.48
N TYR A 4 16.25 -27.13 -7.06
CA TYR A 4 17.13 -26.00 -6.81
C TYR A 4 16.72 -25.35 -5.49
N LYS A 5 17.36 -25.79 -4.40
CA LYS A 5 17.36 -25.06 -3.13
C LYS A 5 18.36 -23.92 -3.29
N ALA A 6 17.89 -22.78 -3.79
CA ALA A 6 18.61 -21.53 -3.55
C ALA A 6 18.85 -21.44 -2.04
N PRO A 7 20.08 -21.17 -1.57
CA PRO A 7 20.32 -21.00 -0.15
C PRO A 7 19.35 -19.94 0.36
N ARG A 8 18.59 -20.28 1.41
CA ARG A 8 17.75 -19.32 2.14
C ARG A 8 18.68 -18.35 2.86
N TRP A 9 19.29 -17.46 2.11
CA TRP A 9 19.77 -16.20 2.61
C TRP A 9 18.92 -15.15 1.90
N ILE A 10 17.69 -15.00 2.41
CA ILE A 10 16.99 -13.74 2.27
C ILE A 10 17.75 -12.83 3.22
N ASP A 11 18.63 -12.05 2.63
CA ASP A 11 19.43 -11.06 3.31
C ASP A 11 18.52 -10.27 4.25
N SER A 12 18.89 -10.25 5.53
CA SER A 12 18.30 -9.40 6.57
C SER A 12 18.33 -7.91 6.21
N ASN A 13 18.92 -7.56 5.05
CA ASN A 13 19.17 -6.23 4.51
C ASN A 13 18.38 -5.83 3.24
N THR A 14 17.36 -6.57 2.81
CA THR A 14 16.84 -6.40 1.42
C THR A 14 16.16 -5.04 1.13
N PHE A 15 15.70 -4.25 2.11
CA PHE A 15 14.89 -3.05 1.85
C PHE A 15 15.17 -1.79 2.69
N PHE A 16 16.37 -1.64 3.27
CA PHE A 16 16.72 -0.45 4.06
C PHE A 16 16.61 0.88 3.30
N ASN A 17 16.55 0.85 1.96
CA ASN A 17 16.32 2.01 1.12
C ASN A 17 15.22 1.71 0.10
N SER A 18 13.96 1.90 0.51
CA SER A 18 12.79 1.80 -0.38
C SER A 18 12.11 3.16 -0.47
N TRP A 19 11.49 3.42 -1.62
CA TRP A 19 10.65 4.59 -1.79
C TRP A 19 9.26 4.26 -1.25
N PHE A 20 8.83 5.05 -0.27
CA PHE A 20 7.43 5.10 0.15
C PHE A 20 6.75 6.21 -0.64
N ILE A 21 5.72 5.86 -1.42
CA ILE A 21 5.01 6.81 -2.27
C ILE A 21 3.53 6.75 -1.90
N LEU A 22 3.04 7.82 -1.26
CA LEU A 22 1.62 8.04 -1.02
C LEU A 22 1.03 8.85 -2.16
N THR A 23 -0.01 8.31 -2.78
CA THR A 23 -0.84 9.01 -3.78
C THR A 23 -2.26 9.16 -3.24
N ASN A 24 -3.12 9.85 -3.98
CA ASN A 24 -4.55 9.94 -3.68
C ASN A 24 -5.34 8.63 -3.86
N LYS A 25 -4.73 7.57 -4.42
CA LYS A 25 -5.45 6.31 -4.73
C LYS A 25 -4.83 5.05 -4.10
N ARG A 26 -3.54 5.12 -3.77
CA ARG A 26 -2.74 3.96 -3.36
C ARG A 26 -1.45 4.37 -2.66
N ILE A 27 -0.90 3.43 -1.92
CA ILE A 27 0.47 3.45 -1.40
C ILE A 27 1.32 2.51 -2.26
N ILE A 28 2.49 2.96 -2.68
CA ILE A 28 3.45 2.16 -3.45
C ILE A 28 4.75 2.08 -2.68
N ILE A 29 5.27 0.86 -2.54
CA ILE A 29 6.63 0.61 -2.07
C ILE A 29 7.46 0.16 -3.26
N ALA A 30 8.53 0.90 -3.56
CA ALA A 30 9.39 0.65 -4.70
C ALA A 30 10.87 0.60 -4.30
N LYS A 31 11.69 -0.09 -5.10
CA LYS A 31 13.14 -0.11 -4.91
C LYS A 31 13.69 1.30 -5.06
N ASN A 32 14.59 1.70 -4.17
CA ASN A 32 15.48 2.82 -4.43
C ASN A 32 16.57 2.37 -5.44
N SER A 33 16.26 2.45 -6.73
CA SER A 33 17.20 2.15 -7.82
C SER A 33 16.94 3.03 -9.03
N SER A 34 17.93 3.13 -9.93
CA SER A 34 17.83 3.91 -11.17
C SER A 34 16.64 3.53 -12.04
N SER A 35 16.24 2.26 -12.02
CA SER A 35 14.97 1.80 -12.60
C SER A 35 13.88 1.74 -11.53
N PHE A 36 12.71 2.33 -11.80
CA PHE A 36 11.56 2.23 -10.91
C PHE A 36 11.01 0.80 -10.89
N LYS A 37 11.20 0.09 -9.77
CA LYS A 37 10.71 -1.28 -9.56
C LYS A 37 9.77 -1.33 -8.37
N ARG A 38 8.47 -1.47 -8.64
CA ARG A 38 7.43 -1.64 -7.60
C ARG A 38 7.53 -3.02 -6.96
N PHE A 39 7.48 -3.07 -5.64
CA PHE A 39 7.38 -4.30 -4.86
C PHE A 39 6.02 -4.48 -4.22
N ARG A 40 5.41 -3.36 -3.79
CA ARG A 40 4.09 -3.36 -3.18
C ARG A 40 3.24 -2.26 -3.78
N ASP A 41 1.97 -2.57 -4.02
CA ASP A 41 0.94 -1.64 -4.50
C ASP A 41 -0.29 -1.92 -3.64
N ILE A 42 -0.63 -0.97 -2.76
CA ILE A 42 -1.71 -1.07 -1.77
C ILE A 42 -2.78 -0.03 -2.13
N PRO A 43 -3.88 -0.42 -2.76
CA PRO A 43 -5.00 0.48 -3.04
C PRO A 43 -5.68 0.93 -1.73
N HIS A 44 -6.03 2.22 -1.63
CA HIS A 44 -6.69 2.77 -0.43
C HIS A 44 -7.98 2.04 -0.06
N ASN A 45 -8.75 1.62 -1.07
CA ASN A 45 -10.01 0.89 -0.87
C ASN A 45 -9.84 -0.55 -0.35
N LYS A 46 -8.60 -1.07 -0.27
CA LYS A 46 -8.29 -2.38 0.31
C LYS A 46 -7.71 -2.27 1.72
N ILE A 47 -7.44 -1.07 2.20
CA ILE A 47 -6.92 -0.85 3.56
C ILE A 47 -8.08 -0.95 4.55
N SER A 48 -8.02 -1.93 5.47
CA SER A 48 -9.01 -2.09 6.53
C SER A 48 -8.69 -1.20 7.73
N GLN A 49 -7.43 -1.19 8.17
CA GLN A 49 -6.95 -0.45 9.34
C GLN A 49 -5.51 0.00 9.12
N ILE A 50 -5.14 1.09 9.77
CA ILE A 50 -3.79 1.63 9.81
C ILE A 50 -3.46 1.95 11.25
N ASP A 51 -2.26 1.57 11.68
CA ASP A 51 -1.72 1.91 12.99
C ASP A 51 -0.34 2.56 12.81
N TYR A 52 -0.05 3.57 13.62
CA TYR A 52 1.25 4.24 13.62
C TYR A 52 1.87 4.20 15.02
N GLU A 53 3.04 3.58 15.10
CA GLU A 53 3.79 3.42 16.33
C GLU A 53 5.02 4.33 16.29
N THR A 54 5.13 5.20 17.29
CA THR A 54 6.31 6.05 17.45
C THR A 54 7.26 5.42 18.45
N GLY A 55 8.42 4.95 17.99
CA GLY A 55 9.51 4.50 18.87
C GLY A 55 10.52 5.61 19.15
N LEU A 56 11.62 5.29 19.84
CA LEU A 56 12.76 6.21 20.03
C LEU A 56 13.72 6.23 18.84
N LEU A 57 13.98 5.06 18.25
CA LEU A 57 14.96 4.89 17.16
C LEU A 57 14.30 4.68 15.78
N GLU A 58 13.08 4.16 15.77
CA GLU A 58 12.30 3.87 14.57
C GLU A 58 10.81 4.16 14.81
N SER A 59 10.11 4.57 13.76
CA SER A 59 8.65 4.68 13.76
C SER A 59 8.10 3.64 12.78
N ARG A 60 6.93 3.09 13.05
CA ARG A 60 6.34 2.02 12.24
C ARG A 60 4.96 2.41 11.79
N LEU A 61 4.69 2.21 10.50
CA LEU A 61 3.34 2.25 9.94
C LEU A 61 2.91 0.81 9.63
N ILE A 62 1.80 0.40 10.23
CA ILE A 62 1.24 -0.94 10.07
C ILE A 62 -0.05 -0.80 9.27
N ILE A 63 -0.11 -1.45 8.11
CA ILE A 63 -1.24 -1.37 7.19
C ILE A 63 -1.89 -2.75 7.13
N HIS A 64 -3.14 -2.83 7.57
CA HIS A 64 -3.94 -4.02 7.48
C HIS A 64 -4.75 -4.02 6.18
N SER A 65 -4.66 -5.11 5.42
CA SER A 65 -5.50 -5.44 4.27
C SER A 65 -6.14 -6.82 4.50
N PRO A 66 -7.23 -7.21 3.80
CA PRO A 66 -7.98 -8.44 4.09
C PRO A 66 -7.19 -9.76 4.17
N ARG A 67 -5.98 -9.83 3.60
CA ARG A 67 -5.14 -11.04 3.59
C ARG A 67 -3.68 -10.80 3.96
N THR A 68 -3.30 -9.55 4.24
CA THR A 68 -1.89 -9.16 4.41
C THR A 68 -1.77 -8.04 5.42
N VAL A 69 -0.68 -8.07 6.18
CA VAL A 69 -0.25 -6.96 7.02
C VAL A 69 1.09 -6.48 6.47
N ASP A 70 1.16 -5.20 6.15
CA ASP A 70 2.37 -4.56 5.66
C ASP A 70 2.93 -3.68 6.78
N ILE A 71 4.17 -3.92 7.22
CA ILE A 71 4.86 -3.13 8.25
C ILE A 71 5.96 -2.33 7.58
N ILE A 72 5.93 -1.01 7.75
CA ILE A 72 6.86 -0.08 7.12
C ILE A 72 7.60 0.66 8.23
N GLU A 73 8.90 0.42 8.31
CA GLU A 73 9.77 1.00 9.32
C GLU A 73 10.46 2.25 8.77
N PHE A 74 10.34 3.35 9.51
CA PHE A 74 10.99 4.63 9.23
C PHE A 74 12.08 4.83 10.28
N ILE A 75 13.31 4.99 9.81
CA ILE A 75 14.51 5.16 10.65
C ILE A 75 15.23 6.47 10.32
N GLY A 76 16.03 6.98 11.26
CA GLY A 76 16.80 8.21 11.07
C GLY A 76 15.93 9.41 10.68
N GLU A 77 16.35 10.16 9.67
CA GLU A 77 15.60 11.34 9.19
C GLU A 77 14.22 11.01 8.60
N ALA A 78 14.03 9.79 8.08
CA ALA A 78 12.75 9.37 7.54
C ALA A 78 11.63 9.34 8.59
N ARG A 79 11.96 9.20 9.88
CA ARG A 79 10.98 9.30 10.99
C ARG A 79 10.27 10.64 11.02
N LYS A 80 11.00 11.73 10.81
CA LYS A 80 10.44 13.08 10.82
C LYS A 80 9.44 13.25 9.67
N HIS A 81 9.68 12.55 8.57
CA HIS A 81 8.78 12.55 7.41
C HIS A 81 7.59 11.59 7.54
N SER A 82 7.65 10.62 8.45
CA SER A 82 6.54 9.69 8.70
C SER A 82 5.56 10.17 9.77
N GLU A 83 5.89 11.24 10.49
CA GLU A 83 5.01 11.83 11.50
C GLU A 83 3.68 12.32 10.87
N GLY A 84 2.55 11.92 11.47
CA GLY A 84 1.21 12.25 10.97
C GLY A 84 0.83 11.56 9.64
N LEU A 85 1.63 10.60 9.18
CA LEU A 85 1.36 9.90 7.92
C LEU A 85 0.07 9.07 7.99
N ASP A 86 -0.26 8.52 9.15
CA ASP A 86 -1.54 7.87 9.42
C ASP A 86 -2.73 8.79 9.12
N HIS A 87 -2.72 10.02 9.65
CA HIS A 87 -3.78 11.01 9.43
C HIS A 87 -3.95 11.31 7.94
N LYS A 88 -2.83 11.52 7.24
CA LYS A 88 -2.83 11.79 5.79
C LYS A 88 -3.35 10.61 4.97
N ILE A 89 -3.05 9.38 5.37
CA ILE A 89 -3.59 8.20 4.70
C ILE A 89 -5.08 8.05 5.00
N HIS A 90 -5.52 8.32 6.23
CA HIS A 90 -6.94 8.31 6.60
C HIS A 90 -7.75 9.30 5.75
N GLU A 91 -7.29 10.55 5.66
CA GLU A 91 -7.93 11.58 4.83
C GLU A 91 -8.00 11.15 3.35
N THR A 92 -6.87 10.76 2.75
CA THR A 92 -6.84 10.34 1.34
C THR A 92 -7.64 9.04 1.08
N LYS A 93 -7.79 8.18 2.07
CA LYS A 93 -8.63 6.97 1.99
C LYS A 93 -10.12 7.34 1.99
N GLU A 94 -10.55 8.26 2.85
CA GLU A 94 -11.93 8.72 2.90
C GLU A 94 -12.34 9.40 1.57
N GLU A 95 -11.46 10.24 1.02
CA GLU A 95 -11.63 10.80 -0.32
C GLU A 95 -11.73 9.70 -1.38
N ALA A 96 -10.84 8.71 -1.34
CA ALA A 96 -10.89 7.59 -2.30
C ALA A 96 -12.14 6.71 -2.16
N ILE A 97 -12.79 6.69 -0.99
CA ILE A 97 -14.05 5.97 -0.76
C ILE A 97 -15.24 6.77 -1.28
N SER A 98 -15.24 8.09 -1.12
CA SER A 98 -16.33 8.95 -1.63
C SER A 98 -16.37 8.95 -3.16
N ASP A 99 -15.22 8.75 -3.80
CA ASP A 99 -15.08 8.56 -5.24
C ASP A 99 -15.37 7.13 -5.72
N MET A 100 -16.18 6.36 -4.99
CA MET A 100 -16.57 5.00 -5.39
C MET A 100 -18.07 4.89 -5.60
N VAL A 101 -18.47 4.19 -6.65
CA VAL A 101 -19.86 3.86 -7.02
C VAL A 101 -20.04 2.35 -7.04
N PHE A 102 -21.28 1.88 -6.93
CA PHE A 102 -21.60 0.46 -7.06
C PHE A 102 -22.02 0.14 -8.48
N CYS A 103 -21.58 -1.01 -8.98
CA CYS A 103 -22.04 -1.54 -10.27
C CYS A 103 -23.54 -1.84 -10.21
N SER A 104 -24.30 -1.34 -11.20
CA SER A 104 -25.75 -1.56 -11.32
C SER A 104 -26.14 -3.03 -11.56
N ARG A 105 -25.19 -3.89 -11.97
CA ARG A 105 -25.45 -5.29 -12.30
C ARG A 105 -25.01 -6.28 -11.24
N CYS A 106 -23.78 -6.15 -10.74
CA CYS A 106 -23.18 -7.12 -9.82
C CYS A 106 -22.80 -6.52 -8.46
N GLU A 107 -23.18 -5.26 -8.21
CA GLU A 107 -22.98 -4.56 -6.94
C GLU A 107 -21.52 -4.45 -6.49
N SER A 108 -20.56 -4.74 -7.38
CA SER A 108 -19.14 -4.56 -7.10
C SER A 108 -18.84 -3.08 -6.93
N LYS A 109 -17.97 -2.73 -5.98
CA LYS A 109 -17.49 -1.36 -5.79
C LYS A 109 -16.49 -0.97 -6.88
N MET A 110 -16.71 0.18 -7.52
CA MET A 110 -15.92 0.68 -8.65
C MET A 110 -15.56 2.16 -8.45
N PRO A 111 -14.42 2.62 -8.98
CA PRO A 111 -14.12 4.06 -9.00
C PRO A 111 -15.15 4.84 -9.82
N LYS A 112 -15.53 6.03 -9.34
CA LYS A 112 -16.38 6.98 -10.05
C LYS A 112 -15.73 7.36 -11.39
N GLY A 113 -16.52 7.38 -12.45
CA GLY A 113 -16.02 7.61 -13.82
C GLY A 113 -15.39 6.39 -14.51
N SER A 114 -15.44 5.20 -13.90
CA SER A 114 -15.07 3.96 -14.59
C SER A 114 -15.96 3.76 -15.82
N LYS A 115 -15.40 3.45 -16.99
CA LYS A 115 -16.19 3.20 -18.21
C LYS A 115 -16.88 1.82 -18.20
N PHE A 116 -16.31 0.88 -17.45
CA PHE A 116 -16.77 -0.50 -17.36
C PHE A 116 -16.45 -1.08 -15.97
N CYS A 117 -17.23 -2.07 -15.57
CA CYS A 117 -17.02 -2.84 -14.36
C CYS A 117 -15.85 -3.81 -14.53
N SER A 118 -14.88 -3.78 -13.60
CA SER A 118 -13.74 -4.69 -13.60
C SER A 118 -14.12 -6.14 -13.28
N GLU A 119 -15.27 -6.36 -12.62
CA GLU A 119 -15.72 -7.70 -12.22
C GLU A 119 -16.64 -8.35 -13.26
N CYS A 120 -17.65 -7.62 -13.76
CA CYS A 120 -18.65 -8.19 -14.68
C CYS A 120 -18.64 -7.60 -16.09
N GLY A 121 -17.80 -6.59 -16.37
CA GLY A 121 -17.65 -5.99 -17.69
C GLY A 121 -18.82 -5.10 -18.16
N VAL A 122 -19.90 -4.95 -17.38
CA VAL A 122 -21.00 -4.04 -17.73
C VAL A 122 -20.49 -2.60 -17.78
N ARG A 123 -21.04 -1.77 -18.68
CA ARG A 123 -20.78 -0.32 -18.67
C ARG A 123 -21.35 0.28 -17.37
N ALA A 124 -20.57 1.16 -16.77
CA ALA A 124 -20.95 1.83 -15.52
C ALA A 124 -22.09 2.83 -15.74
#